data_AF-A0A0W8FA69-F1
#
_entry.id   AF-A0A0W8FA69-F1
#
_cell.length_a   1.000
_cell.length_b   1.000
_cell.length_c   1.000
_cell.angle_alpha   90.00
_cell.angle_beta   90.00
_cell.angle_gamma   90.00
#
_symmetry.space_group_name_H-M   'P 1'
#
loop_
_entity.id
_entity.type
_entity.pdbx_description
1 polymer ?
#
loop_
_entity_poly.entity_id
_entity_poly.type
_entity_poly.pdbx_seq_one_letter_code
_entity_poly.pdbx_strand_id
1 'polypeptide(L)'
;MKKEEFLKQIEGYAFPEMFNQDLLDRAAEMFGKWGKTAHLDEKEHLFESFGLNPLPEDSDEIKEQKAAIRHICSRMMDASINRRDAADLIRNFNRIKDPGYKWLD
;
A
#
# COMPACT_ATOMS: atom_id res chain seq x y z
N MET A 1 -4.12 -14.90 4.23
CA MET A 1 -5.13 -13.85 4.57
C MET A 1 -6.30 -13.90 3.60
N LYS A 2 -7.56 -13.84 4.06
CA LYS A 2 -8.73 -13.93 3.16
C LYS A 2 -9.05 -12.62 2.45
N LYS A 3 -9.52 -12.71 1.20
CA LYS A 3 -9.98 -11.57 0.37
C LYS A 3 -10.88 -10.60 1.13
N GLU A 4 -11.92 -11.13 1.76
CA GLU A 4 -12.94 -10.32 2.45
C GLU A 4 -12.37 -9.57 3.64
N GLU A 5 -11.41 -10.16 4.36
CA GLU A 5 -10.74 -9.52 5.48
C GLU A 5 -9.93 -8.32 4.99
N PHE A 6 -9.16 -8.49 3.91
CA PHE A 6 -8.39 -7.39 3.31
C PHE A 6 -9.30 -6.28 2.78
N LEU A 7 -10.36 -6.63 2.03
CA LEU A 7 -11.29 -5.64 1.48
C LEU A 7 -11.98 -4.82 2.57
N LYS A 8 -12.31 -5.44 3.72
CA LYS A 8 -12.81 -4.72 4.90
C LYS A 8 -11.80 -3.74 5.47
N GLN A 9 -10.50 -4.05 5.45
CA GLN A 9 -9.48 -3.12 5.95
C GLN A 9 -9.37 -1.85 5.12
N ILE A 10 -9.70 -1.93 3.83
CA ILE A 10 -9.60 -0.81 2.87
C ILE A 10 -10.97 -0.29 2.44
N GLU A 11 -12.04 -0.66 3.15
CA GLU A 11 -13.41 -0.27 2.86
C GLU A 11 -13.61 1.23 3.06
N GLY A 12 -14.46 1.84 2.22
CA GLY A 12 -14.83 3.25 2.32
C GLY A 12 -13.90 4.23 1.61
N TYR A 13 -12.83 3.75 0.96
CA TYR A 13 -11.96 4.59 0.13
C TYR A 13 -12.23 4.34 -1.36
N ALA A 14 -12.45 5.42 -2.12
CA ALA A 14 -12.60 5.36 -3.57
C ALA A 14 -11.22 5.27 -4.22
N PHE A 15 -10.94 4.16 -4.88
CA PHE A 15 -9.65 3.94 -5.55
C PHE A 15 -9.74 4.31 -7.04
N PRO A 16 -8.63 4.76 -7.64
CA PRO A 16 -8.53 4.82 -9.09
C PRO A 16 -8.72 3.42 -9.70
N GLU A 17 -9.09 3.38 -10.99
CA GLU A 17 -9.26 2.12 -11.72
C GLU A 17 -7.95 1.30 -11.74
N MET A 18 -6.83 2.00 -11.91
CA MET A 18 -5.50 1.43 -11.91
C MET A 18 -4.52 2.39 -11.23
N PHE A 19 -3.62 1.86 -10.42
CA PHE A 19 -2.51 2.59 -9.84
C PHE A 19 -1.28 2.50 -10.75
N ASN A 20 -0.45 3.54 -10.70
CA ASN A 20 0.89 3.50 -11.24
C ASN A 20 1.68 2.37 -10.55
N GLN A 21 2.16 1.42 -11.36
CA GLN A 21 2.84 0.24 -10.88
C GLN A 21 4.13 0.55 -10.12
N ASP A 22 4.86 1.60 -10.48
CA ASP A 22 6.08 2.01 -9.78
C ASP A 22 5.76 2.48 -8.34
N LEU A 23 4.62 3.15 -8.13
CA LEU A 23 4.18 3.50 -6.77
C LEU A 23 3.81 2.27 -5.94
N LEU A 24 3.16 1.27 -6.55
CA LEU A 24 2.84 0.00 -5.89
C LEU A 24 4.12 -0.79 -5.54
N ASP A 25 5.10 -0.81 -6.44
CA ASP A 25 6.36 -1.52 -6.24
C ASP A 25 7.18 -0.88 -5.11
N ARG A 26 7.25 0.46 -5.06
CA ARG A 26 7.88 1.20 -3.94
C ARG A 26 7.20 0.92 -2.61
N ALA A 27 5.86 0.88 -2.59
CA ALA A 27 5.10 0.52 -1.40
C ALA A 27 5.36 -0.94 -0.97
N ALA A 28 5.53 -1.86 -1.92
CA ALA A 28 5.90 -3.24 -1.61
C ALA A 28 7.30 -3.34 -0.99
N GLU A 29 8.27 -2.59 -1.52
CA GLU A 29 9.60 -2.51 -0.94
C GLU A 29 9.62 -1.90 0.46
N MET A 30 8.77 -0.89 0.68
CA MET A 30 8.58 -0.23 1.97
C MET A 30 8.18 -1.23 3.07
N PHE A 31 7.25 -2.15 2.79
CA PHE A 31 6.89 -3.20 3.74
C PHE A 31 8.08 -4.11 4.12
N GLY A 32 9.06 -4.27 3.24
CA GLY A 32 10.30 -4.97 3.55
C GLY A 32 11.15 -4.29 4.65
N LYS A 33 10.93 -3.00 4.89
CA LYS A 33 11.59 -2.19 5.95
C LYS A 33 10.71 -1.94 7.16
N TRP A 34 9.39 -2.07 7.03
CA TRP A 34 8.45 -1.90 8.14
C TRP A 34 8.69 -2.88 9.28
N GLY A 35 8.60 -2.38 10.52
CA GLY A 35 8.89 -3.12 11.75
C GLY A 35 10.37 -3.45 11.94
N LYS A 36 11.27 -2.81 11.17
CA LYS A 36 12.72 -2.96 11.32
C LYS A 36 13.39 -1.67 11.80
N THR A 37 12.65 -0.58 11.93
CA THR A 37 13.19 0.71 12.40
C THR A 37 12.74 0.98 13.83
N ALA A 38 13.54 1.76 14.56
CA ALA A 38 13.22 2.20 15.93
C ALA A 38 12.61 3.62 15.95
N HIS A 39 12.14 4.11 14.80
CA HIS A 39 11.59 5.46 14.69
C HIS A 39 10.22 5.56 15.36
N LEU A 40 10.01 6.61 16.16
CA LEU A 40 8.73 6.92 16.82
C LEU A 40 7.59 7.05 15.80
N ASP A 41 7.87 7.68 14.65
CA ASP A 41 6.95 7.84 13.53
C ASP A 41 7.37 6.99 12.31
N GLU A 42 7.64 5.70 12.55
CA GLU A 42 8.11 4.76 11.51
C GLU A 42 7.28 4.83 10.22
N LYS A 43 5.95 4.97 10.31
CA LYS A 43 5.07 5.03 9.14
C LYS A 43 5.36 6.23 8.24
N GLU A 44 5.41 7.44 8.81
CA GLU A 44 5.64 8.66 8.05
C GLU A 44 7.05 8.69 7.47
N HIS A 45 8.04 8.22 8.24
CA HIS A 45 9.40 8.10 7.74
C HIS A 45 9.52 7.10 6.58
N LEU A 46 8.79 5.99 6.63
CA LEU A 46 8.72 5.03 5.54
C LEU A 46 8.04 5.61 4.29
N PHE A 47 6.92 6.31 4.44
CA PHE A 47 6.26 6.95 3.30
C PHE A 47 7.15 7.99 2.62
N GLU A 48 7.87 8.78 3.40
CA GLU A 48 8.84 9.74 2.88
C GLU A 48 10.00 9.04 2.16
N SER A 49 10.63 8.07 2.81
CA SER A 49 11.83 7.37 2.30
C SER A 49 11.59 6.61 1.00
N PHE A 50 10.36 6.14 0.79
CA PHE A 50 9.96 5.42 -0.42
C PHE A 50 9.25 6.31 -1.44
N GLY A 51 9.24 7.63 -1.25
CA GLY A 51 8.68 8.59 -2.21
C GLY A 51 7.16 8.50 -2.36
N LEU A 52 6.47 8.00 -1.33
CA LEU A 52 5.02 7.87 -1.27
C LEU A 52 4.35 9.13 -0.69
N ASN A 53 5.13 10.09 -0.19
CA ASN A 53 4.63 11.41 0.15
C ASN A 53 4.39 12.25 -1.12
N PRO A 54 3.29 13.04 -1.14
CA PRO A 54 3.03 13.96 -2.23
C PRO A 54 4.12 15.05 -2.26
N LEU A 55 4.63 15.32 -3.45
CA LEU A 55 5.61 16.36 -3.73
C LEU A 55 4.93 17.53 -4.47
N PRO A 56 5.44 18.76 -4.35
CA PRO A 56 4.89 19.92 -5.08
C PRO A 56 4.80 19.68 -6.58
N GLU A 57 5.81 19.04 -7.16
CA GLU A 57 5.96 18.74 -8.59
C GLU A 57 5.10 17.57 -9.10
N ASP A 58 4.50 16.79 -8.20
CA ASP A 58 3.61 15.70 -8.63
C ASP A 58 2.35 16.28 -9.31
N SER A 59 1.88 15.61 -10.36
CA SER A 59 0.56 15.88 -10.91
C SER A 59 -0.53 15.56 -9.88
N ASP A 60 -1.71 16.17 -10.04
CA ASP A 60 -2.86 15.91 -9.15
C ASP A 60 -3.21 14.42 -9.11
N GLU A 61 -3.15 13.75 -10.25
CA GLU A 61 -3.35 12.29 -10.36
C GLU A 61 -2.34 11.50 -9.51
N ILE A 62 -1.04 11.83 -9.57
CA ILE A 62 -0.02 11.14 -8.77
C ILE A 62 -0.19 11.44 -7.28
N LYS A 63 -0.58 12.66 -6.92
CA LYS A 63 -0.89 13.03 -5.52
C LYS A 63 -2.05 12.20 -4.97
N GLU A 64 -3.12 12.04 -5.74
CA GLU A 64 -4.27 11.21 -5.36
C GLU A 64 -3.88 9.73 -5.21
N GLN A 65 -3.11 9.20 -6.17
CA GLN A 65 -2.64 7.80 -6.10
C GLN A 65 -1.74 7.57 -4.88
N LYS A 66 -0.80 8.48 -4.59
CA LYS A 66 0.05 8.42 -3.40
C LYS A 66 -0.78 8.45 -2.12
N ALA A 67 -1.77 9.34 -2.03
CA ALA A 67 -2.66 9.41 -0.87
C ALA A 67 -3.45 8.10 -0.66
N ALA A 68 -3.96 7.52 -1.75
CA ALA A 68 -4.67 6.25 -1.72
C ALA A 68 -3.76 5.08 -1.30
N ILE A 69 -2.54 4.99 -1.84
CA ILE A 69 -1.54 3.98 -1.45
C ILE A 69 -1.16 4.12 0.03
N ARG A 70 -0.93 5.35 0.51
CA ARG A 70 -0.67 5.62 1.93
C ARG A 70 -1.82 5.16 2.81
N HIS A 71 -3.06 5.38 2.39
CA HIS A 71 -4.25 4.92 3.11
C HIS A 71 -4.28 3.39 3.20
N ILE A 72 -4.15 2.69 2.07
CA ILE A 72 -4.12 1.22 2.01
C ILE A 72 -3.00 0.67 2.90
N CYS A 73 -1.79 1.20 2.76
CA CYS A 73 -0.63 0.73 3.52
C CYS A 73 -0.83 0.95 5.02
N SER A 74 -1.34 2.11 5.43
CA SER A 74 -1.64 2.40 6.84
C SER A 74 -2.63 1.40 7.42
N ARG A 75 -3.69 1.07 6.68
CA ARG A 75 -4.68 0.06 7.09
C ARG A 75 -4.07 -1.33 7.23
N MET A 76 -3.21 -1.74 6.29
CA MET A 76 -2.47 -3.01 6.39
C MET A 76 -1.57 -3.05 7.63
N MET A 77 -0.88 -1.95 7.92
CA MET A 77 -0.01 -1.83 9.11
C MET A 77 -0.82 -1.84 10.40
N ASP A 78 -1.93 -1.12 10.47
CA ASP A 78 -2.84 -1.07 11.64
C ASP A 78 -3.47 -2.44 11.92
N ALA A 79 -3.85 -3.16 10.87
CA ALA A 79 -4.35 -4.52 10.96
C ALA A 79 -3.25 -5.55 11.27
N SER A 80 -1.99 -5.12 11.46
CA SER A 80 -0.84 -5.98 11.76
C SER A 80 -0.67 -7.14 10.75
N ILE A 81 -0.96 -6.87 9.48
CA ILE A 81 -0.74 -7.84 8.39
C ILE A 81 0.74 -8.17 8.34
N ASN A 82 1.11 -9.43 8.08
CA ASN A 82 2.52 -9.76 7.93
C ASN A 82 3.15 -8.93 6.80
N ARG A 83 4.36 -8.39 7.02
CA ARG A 83 5.06 -7.57 6.02
C ARG A 83 5.21 -8.23 4.64
N ARG A 84 5.39 -9.55 4.58
CA ARG A 84 5.53 -10.28 3.30
C ARG A 84 4.20 -10.28 2.55
N ASP A 85 3.14 -10.61 3.27
CA ASP A 85 1.77 -10.60 2.79
C ASP A 85 1.34 -9.21 2.31
N ALA A 86 1.62 -8.18 3.12
CA ALA A 86 1.34 -6.79 2.77
C ALA A 86 2.11 -6.36 1.50
N ALA A 87 3.39 -6.73 1.39
CA ALA A 87 4.20 -6.45 0.20
C ALA A 87 3.65 -7.15 -1.06
N ASP A 88 3.26 -8.41 -0.95
CA ASP A 88 2.69 -9.15 -2.09
C ASP A 88 1.31 -8.63 -2.49
N LEU A 89 0.46 -8.25 -1.53
CA LEU A 89 -0.84 -7.64 -1.80
C LEU A 89 -0.72 -6.28 -2.50
N ILE A 90 0.15 -5.38 -2.00
CA ILE A 90 0.26 -4.04 -2.56
C ILE A 90 0.92 -4.08 -3.95
N ARG A 91 1.95 -4.92 -4.16
CA ARG A 91 2.59 -5.10 -5.47
C ARG A 91 1.59 -5.52 -6.55
N ASN A 92 0.64 -6.37 -6.17
CA ASN A 92 -0.35 -6.90 -7.09
C ASN A 92 -1.70 -6.19 -7.01
N PHE A 93 -1.79 -5.00 -6.40
CA PHE A 93 -3.07 -4.34 -6.11
C PHE A 93 -3.96 -4.16 -7.34
N ASN A 94 -3.38 -3.81 -8.50
CA ASN A 94 -4.10 -3.68 -9.78
C ASN A 94 -4.78 -4.99 -10.23
N ARG A 95 -4.31 -6.13 -9.76
CA ARG A 95 -4.73 -7.47 -10.20
C ARG A 95 -5.56 -8.21 -9.16
N ILE A 96 -5.76 -7.66 -7.95
CA ILE A 96 -6.52 -8.35 -6.88
C ILE A 96 -7.99 -8.58 -7.25
N LYS A 97 -8.51 -7.84 -8.23
CA LYS A 97 -9.85 -7.98 -8.77
C LYS A 97 -9.92 -8.96 -9.96
N ASP A 98 -8.77 -9.37 -10.51
CA ASP A 98 -8.72 -10.26 -11.67
C ASP A 98 -9.27 -11.65 -11.30
N PRO A 99 -10.09 -12.25 -12.18
CA PRO A 99 -10.49 -13.65 -12.02
C PRO A 99 -9.24 -14.55 -12.05
N GLY A 100 -9.03 -15.31 -10.97
CA GLY A 100 -7.88 -16.21 -10.83
C GLY A 100 -6.70 -15.64 -10.02
N TYR A 101 -6.80 -14.41 -9.48
CA TYR A 101 -5.82 -13.92 -8.51
C TYR A 101 -5.78 -14.84 -7.29
N LYS A 102 -4.59 -15.39 -7.00
CA LYS A 102 -4.37 -16.22 -5.82
C LYS A 102 -4.17 -15.31 -4.62
N TRP A 103 -5.18 -15.27 -3.77
CA TRP A 103 -5.08 -14.62 -2.46
C TRP A 103 -4.06 -15.36 -1.60
N LEU A 104 -3.49 -14.65 -0.65
CA LEU A 104 -2.51 -15.20 0.28
C LEU A 104 -3.13 -16.35 1.07
N ASP A 105 -2.43 -17.48 1.13
CA ASP A 105 -2.83 -18.65 1.93
C ASP A 105 -2.92 -18.32 3.44
#